data_AF-A0A0U3IFQ5-F1
#
_entry.id   AF-A0A0U3IFQ5-F1
#
_cell.length_a   1.000
_cell.length_b   1.000
_cell.length_c   1.000
_cell.angle_alpha   90.00
_cell.angle_beta   90.00
_cell.angle_gamma   90.00
#
_symmetry.space_group_name_H-M   'P 1'
#
loop_
_entity.id
_entity.type
_entity.pdbx_description
1 polymer ?
#
loop_
_entity_poly.entity_id
_entity_poly.type
_entity_poly.pdbx_seq_one_letter_code
_entity_poly.pdbx_strand_id
1 'polypeptide(L)'
;MLEQMLLSNLNNKNELNDESFEYKSIFLSSVVPDPSNGRFLPSIFVSDEDARLFVARKLSKAQLTKLYQGESHVLIGKSIIINCLKRDTEDWKRASQTIDSIIELGNNISVSEMIQVPTLYPLEDGRFQILTGHRRFFALVYAKGYGAAAQFKVYDNKPLLTKVKQFQENASREDLPQYGKLQAFSNAMTEIEQLNKARLQSGMSRLTVRTIVPKLGISTGAYDNYNVLSRYPVVMSAYESGCSYSFVKMKRLILSVESQYKAQYDKSTLNAVDKRAISDLIVQQLQGIKKRPEKSKAPFVTTSFDSPGALQKLLTQDVTQLSCGVDWSELDWQDKKAVSTALAQVIAHLEQE
;
A
#
# COMPACT_ATOMS: atom_id res chain seq x y z
N MET A 1 26.43 0.07 -12.36
CA MET A 1 26.06 -0.76 -13.53
C MET A 1 24.96 -0.12 -14.37
N LEU A 2 23.75 0.13 -13.85
CA LEU A 2 22.67 0.79 -14.62
C LEU A 2 23.05 2.20 -15.13
N GLU A 3 23.63 3.06 -14.27
CA GLU A 3 24.08 4.40 -14.67
C GLU A 3 25.11 4.37 -15.82
N GLN A 4 26.06 3.44 -15.80
CA GLN A 4 27.04 3.24 -16.88
C GLN A 4 26.37 2.76 -18.17
N MET A 5 25.39 1.84 -18.09
CA MET A 5 24.63 1.39 -19.26
C MET A 5 23.80 2.53 -19.86
N LEU A 6 23.19 3.38 -19.03
CA LEU A 6 22.43 4.55 -19.46
C LEU A 6 23.34 5.58 -20.15
N LEU A 7 24.52 5.84 -19.59
CA LEU A 7 25.53 6.70 -20.20
C LEU A 7 25.96 6.20 -21.58
N SER A 8 26.31 4.92 -21.70
CA SER A 8 26.71 4.32 -22.98
C SER A 8 25.60 4.41 -24.03
N ASN A 9 24.34 4.17 -23.65
CA ASN A 9 23.20 4.28 -24.58
C ASN A 9 22.94 5.72 -25.02
N LEU A 10 23.03 6.69 -24.09
CA LEU A 10 22.86 8.11 -24.39
C LEU A 10 23.95 8.63 -25.33
N ASN A 11 25.21 8.19 -25.14
CA ASN A 11 26.33 8.57 -26.00
C ASN A 11 26.19 7.98 -27.42
N ASN A 12 25.59 6.79 -27.54
CA ASN A 12 25.31 6.15 -28.82
C ASN A 12 24.04 6.70 -29.52
N LYS A 13 23.34 7.67 -28.93
CA LYS A 13 22.08 8.27 -29.44
C LYS A 13 20.95 7.27 -29.73
N ASN A 14 20.99 6.07 -29.15
CA ASN A 14 19.85 5.17 -29.22
C ASN A 14 18.67 5.80 -28.47
N GLU A 15 17.50 5.88 -29.09
CA GLU A 15 16.31 6.36 -28.39
C GLU A 15 15.96 5.39 -27.26
N LEU A 16 15.95 5.88 -26.02
CA LEU A 16 15.57 5.12 -24.81
C LEU A 16 14.11 4.65 -24.79
N ASN A 17 13.38 4.79 -25.90
CA ASN A 17 11.94 4.59 -26.01
C ASN A 17 11.53 3.56 -27.06
N ASP A 18 12.42 3.18 -27.98
CA ASP A 18 12.07 2.29 -29.10
C ASP A 18 12.37 0.84 -28.73
N GLU A 19 11.79 0.41 -27.61
CA GLU A 19 11.86 -0.98 -27.17
C GLU A 19 10.76 -1.76 -27.91
N SER A 20 11.17 -2.41 -29.00
CA SER A 20 10.33 -3.33 -29.76
C SER A 20 9.95 -4.56 -28.92
N PHE A 21 8.71 -5.01 -29.14
CA PHE A 21 8.20 -6.23 -28.55
C PHE A 21 7.29 -6.94 -29.53
N GLU A 22 7.14 -8.24 -29.34
CA GLU A 22 6.23 -9.08 -30.10
C GLU A 22 5.51 -10.08 -29.20
N TYR A 23 4.37 -10.60 -29.68
CA TYR A 23 3.66 -11.65 -28.96
C TYR A 23 4.14 -13.02 -29.42
N LYS A 24 4.77 -13.79 -28.53
CA LYS A 24 5.33 -15.12 -28.80
C LYS A 24 4.68 -16.19 -27.95
N SER A 25 4.56 -17.40 -28.51
CA SER A 25 4.25 -18.61 -27.74
C SER A 25 5.54 -19.18 -27.17
N ILE A 26 5.64 -19.24 -25.83
CA ILE A 26 6.84 -19.71 -25.12
C ILE A 26 6.42 -20.82 -24.15
N PHE A 27 7.25 -21.86 -24.05
CA PHE A 27 7.11 -22.89 -23.02
C PHE A 27 7.27 -22.30 -21.63
N LEU A 28 6.34 -22.60 -20.73
CA LEU A 28 6.39 -22.10 -19.35
C LEU A 28 7.68 -22.55 -18.64
N SER A 29 8.24 -23.70 -19.03
CA SER A 29 9.53 -24.21 -18.56
C SER A 29 10.74 -23.37 -18.93
N SER A 30 10.63 -22.52 -19.95
CA SER A 30 11.69 -21.60 -20.38
C SER A 30 11.59 -20.24 -19.69
N VAL A 31 10.61 -20.03 -18.81
CA VAL A 31 10.34 -18.75 -18.15
C VAL A 31 10.77 -18.82 -16.69
N VAL A 32 11.55 -17.83 -16.25
CA VAL A 32 11.99 -17.67 -14.86
C VAL A 32 11.33 -16.46 -14.21
N PRO A 33 10.74 -16.62 -13.01
CA PRO A 33 10.30 -15.48 -12.23
C PRO A 33 11.46 -14.57 -11.82
N ASP A 34 11.20 -13.26 -11.76
CA ASP A 34 12.15 -12.29 -11.17
C ASP A 34 12.10 -12.36 -9.62
N PRO A 35 13.20 -12.80 -8.95
CA PRO A 35 13.26 -12.91 -7.49
C PRO A 35 13.30 -11.54 -6.79
N SER A 36 13.60 -10.45 -7.50
CA SER A 36 13.59 -9.09 -6.95
C SER A 36 12.20 -8.47 -6.88
N ASN A 37 11.16 -9.19 -7.33
CA ASN A 37 9.79 -8.71 -7.26
C ASN A 37 9.32 -8.62 -5.79
N GLY A 38 8.76 -7.47 -5.38
CA GLY A 38 8.27 -7.28 -4.00
C GLY A 38 7.14 -8.22 -3.57
N ARG A 39 6.50 -8.92 -4.52
CA ARG A 39 5.51 -9.99 -4.30
C ARG A 39 6.05 -11.35 -4.74
N PHE A 40 7.37 -11.51 -4.78
CA PHE A 40 7.98 -12.77 -5.17
C PHE A 40 7.48 -13.90 -4.25
N LEU A 41 7.00 -14.95 -4.90
CA LEU A 41 6.61 -16.19 -4.25
C LEU A 41 7.78 -17.16 -4.50
N PRO A 42 8.52 -17.60 -3.47
CA PRO A 42 9.62 -18.53 -3.65
C PRO A 42 9.05 -19.86 -4.15
N SER A 43 9.13 -20.09 -5.46
CA SER A 43 8.39 -21.15 -6.12
C SER A 43 9.29 -22.19 -6.77
N ILE A 44 8.90 -23.46 -6.67
CA ILE A 44 9.50 -24.57 -7.42
C ILE A 44 8.42 -25.16 -8.32
N PHE A 45 8.74 -25.35 -9.59
CA PHE A 45 7.77 -25.87 -10.56
C PHE A 45 7.80 -27.39 -10.60
N VAL A 46 6.61 -27.98 -10.50
CA VAL A 46 6.40 -29.43 -10.51
C VAL A 46 6.14 -29.88 -11.94
N SER A 47 6.76 -30.99 -12.34
CA SER A 47 6.53 -31.62 -13.64
C SER A 47 5.06 -31.98 -13.81
N ASP A 48 4.58 -31.96 -15.05
CA ASP A 48 3.17 -32.27 -15.33
C ASP A 48 2.79 -33.71 -14.95
N GLU A 49 3.76 -34.63 -15.01
CA GLU A 49 3.57 -36.03 -14.61
C GLU A 49 3.45 -36.17 -13.08
N ASP A 50 4.34 -35.54 -12.30
CA ASP A 50 4.26 -35.60 -10.84
C ASP A 50 3.02 -34.87 -10.31
N ALA A 51 2.63 -33.77 -10.95
CA ALA A 51 1.39 -33.06 -10.65
C ALA A 51 0.17 -33.97 -10.88
N ARG A 52 0.14 -34.70 -12.01
CA ARG A 52 -0.91 -35.68 -12.31
C ARG A 52 -0.97 -36.80 -11.28
N LEU A 53 0.18 -37.34 -10.87
CA LEU A 53 0.26 -38.38 -9.83
C LEU A 53 -0.24 -37.87 -8.47
N PHE A 54 0.08 -36.63 -8.11
CA PHE A 54 -0.42 -36.00 -6.88
C PHE A 54 -1.94 -35.82 -6.91
N VAL A 55 -2.50 -35.27 -7.99
CA VAL A 55 -3.96 -35.10 -8.16
C VAL A 55 -4.68 -36.45 -8.11
N ALA A 56 -4.09 -37.48 -8.72
CA ALA A 56 -4.60 -38.86 -8.68
C ALA A 56 -4.39 -39.56 -7.32
N ARG A 57 -3.91 -38.84 -6.28
CA ARG A 57 -3.60 -39.36 -4.93
C ARG A 57 -2.59 -40.52 -4.92
N LYS A 58 -1.75 -40.62 -5.95
CA LYS A 58 -0.64 -41.58 -6.05
C LYS A 58 0.66 -41.05 -5.44
N LEU A 59 0.77 -39.74 -5.27
CA LEU A 59 1.82 -39.06 -4.50
C LEU A 59 1.19 -38.27 -3.36
N SER A 60 1.75 -38.41 -2.16
CA SER A 60 1.41 -37.57 -1.01
C SER A 60 2.17 -36.24 -1.02
N LYS A 61 1.68 -35.25 -0.26
CA LYS A 61 2.37 -33.97 -0.08
C LYS A 61 3.80 -34.16 0.42
N ALA A 62 4.02 -35.03 1.40
CA ALA A 62 5.36 -35.28 1.95
C ALA A 62 6.33 -35.87 0.92
N GLN A 63 5.86 -36.82 0.09
CA GLN A 63 6.67 -37.38 -1.00
C GLN A 63 7.02 -36.33 -2.05
N LEU A 64 6.05 -35.51 -2.45
CA LEU A 64 6.27 -34.47 -3.45
C LEU A 64 7.21 -33.36 -2.94
N THR A 65 7.03 -32.92 -1.69
CA THR A 65 7.95 -31.96 -1.05
C THR A 65 9.37 -32.51 -1.01
N LYS A 66 9.57 -33.79 -0.64
CA LYS A 66 10.89 -34.40 -0.62
C LYS A 66 11.51 -34.52 -2.01
N LEU A 67 10.73 -34.90 -3.02
CA LEU A 67 11.20 -35.05 -4.40
C LEU A 67 11.74 -33.74 -4.98
N TYR A 68 11.09 -32.62 -4.67
CA TYR A 68 11.43 -31.30 -5.17
C TYR A 68 12.26 -30.43 -4.22
N GLN A 69 12.67 -30.97 -3.06
CA GLN A 69 13.33 -30.20 -1.99
C GLN A 69 12.55 -28.92 -1.65
N GLY A 70 11.23 -29.09 -1.51
CA GLY A 70 10.26 -28.00 -1.45
C GLY A 70 10.23 -27.24 -0.12
N GLU A 71 11.08 -27.57 0.85
CA GLU A 71 11.13 -26.89 2.13
C GLU A 71 11.32 -25.38 1.93
N SER A 72 10.50 -24.57 2.62
CA SER A 72 10.52 -23.11 2.51
C SER A 72 10.14 -22.53 1.14
N HIS A 73 9.51 -23.34 0.27
CA HIS A 73 9.05 -22.90 -1.04
C HIS A 73 7.55 -23.18 -1.23
N VAL A 74 7.01 -22.70 -2.34
CA VAL A 74 5.67 -23.04 -2.85
C VAL A 74 5.84 -23.90 -4.09
N LEU A 75 5.31 -25.13 -4.05
CA LEU A 75 5.31 -26.00 -5.21
C LEU A 75 4.15 -25.60 -6.12
N ILE A 76 4.40 -25.39 -7.41
CA ILE A 76 3.39 -24.97 -8.39
C ILE A 76 3.45 -25.91 -9.59
N GLY A 77 2.33 -26.51 -9.93
CA GLY A 77 2.20 -27.41 -11.09
C GLY A 77 0.76 -27.45 -11.58
N LYS A 78 0.48 -28.28 -12.59
CA LYS A 78 -0.86 -28.40 -13.14
C LYS A 78 -1.87 -28.79 -12.05
N SER A 79 -2.88 -27.94 -11.83
CA SER A 79 -3.94 -28.10 -10.83
C SER A 79 -3.45 -28.22 -9.38
N ILE A 80 -2.21 -27.85 -9.09
CA ILE A 80 -1.63 -27.93 -7.74
C ILE A 80 -0.85 -26.68 -7.36
N ILE A 81 -1.12 -26.14 -6.18
CA ILE A 81 -0.27 -25.15 -5.53
C ILE A 81 -0.13 -25.53 -4.05
N ILE A 82 1.09 -25.82 -3.61
CA ILE A 82 1.35 -26.34 -2.26
C ILE A 82 2.28 -25.39 -1.51
N ASN A 83 1.73 -24.71 -0.51
CA ASN A 83 2.52 -23.92 0.42
C ASN A 83 3.33 -24.85 1.36
N CYS A 84 4.66 -24.85 1.20
CA CYS A 84 5.62 -25.61 2.02
C CYS A 84 6.48 -24.68 2.90
N LEU A 85 6.10 -23.41 3.04
CA LEU A 85 6.65 -22.52 4.05
C LEU A 85 6.27 -22.99 5.46
N LYS A 86 7.05 -22.59 6.47
CA LYS A 86 6.76 -22.87 7.87
C LYS A 86 5.39 -22.29 8.25
N ARG A 87 4.48 -23.13 8.76
CA ARG A 87 3.12 -22.71 9.15
C ARG A 87 3.15 -21.54 10.15
N ASP A 88 2.10 -20.73 10.09
CA ASP A 88 1.81 -19.61 10.98
C ASP A 88 2.85 -18.47 11.00
N THR A 89 3.84 -18.50 10.11
CA THR A 89 4.70 -17.34 9.87
C THR A 89 3.99 -16.28 9.02
N GLU A 90 4.44 -15.03 9.12
CA GLU A 90 3.91 -13.94 8.28
C GLU A 90 4.12 -14.22 6.79
N ASP A 91 5.25 -14.84 6.43
CA ASP A 91 5.53 -15.27 5.05
C ASP A 91 4.54 -16.34 4.58
N TRP A 92 4.19 -17.31 5.44
CA TRP A 92 3.21 -18.32 5.12
C TRP A 92 1.82 -17.71 4.89
N LYS A 93 1.38 -16.79 5.75
CA LYS A 93 0.08 -16.11 5.61
C LYS A 93 0.03 -15.29 4.31
N ARG A 94 1.08 -14.53 4.03
CA ARG A 94 1.21 -13.73 2.80
C ARG A 94 1.23 -14.59 1.54
N ALA A 95 1.97 -15.70 1.58
CA ALA A 95 1.99 -16.67 0.49
C ALA A 95 0.62 -17.31 0.27
N SER A 96 -0.08 -17.73 1.33
CA SER A 96 -1.41 -18.33 1.23
C SER A 96 -2.43 -17.38 0.59
N GLN A 97 -2.49 -16.12 1.00
CA GLN A 97 -3.35 -15.11 0.35
C GLN A 97 -3.01 -14.94 -1.15
N THR A 98 -1.72 -14.98 -1.49
CA THR A 98 -1.27 -14.90 -2.87
C THR A 98 -1.70 -16.14 -3.66
N ILE A 99 -1.59 -17.33 -3.08
CA ILE A 99 -1.96 -18.62 -3.69
C ILE A 99 -3.45 -18.65 -4.03
N ASP A 100 -4.33 -18.25 -3.11
CA ASP A 100 -5.78 -18.23 -3.36
C ASP A 100 -6.10 -17.36 -4.58
N SER A 101 -5.46 -16.18 -4.65
CA SER A 101 -5.60 -15.27 -5.79
C SER A 101 -5.05 -15.86 -7.10
N ILE A 102 -4.01 -16.70 -7.05
CA ILE A 102 -3.46 -17.37 -8.23
C ILE A 102 -4.43 -18.46 -8.70
N ILE A 103 -4.98 -19.26 -7.79
CA ILE A 103 -5.92 -20.34 -8.10
C ILE A 103 -7.18 -19.79 -8.75
N GLU A 104 -7.76 -18.72 -8.19
CA GLU A 104 -8.93 -18.05 -8.76
C GLU A 104 -8.67 -17.60 -10.21
N LEU A 105 -7.54 -16.94 -10.44
CA LEU A 105 -7.14 -16.51 -11.78
C LEU A 105 -6.89 -17.70 -12.71
N GLY A 106 -6.27 -18.77 -12.21
CA GLY A 106 -6.00 -20.00 -12.94
C GLY A 106 -7.28 -20.70 -13.41
N ASN A 107 -8.26 -20.82 -12.51
CA ASN A 107 -9.58 -21.37 -12.84
C ASN A 107 -10.27 -20.55 -13.95
N ASN A 108 -10.17 -19.22 -13.90
CA ASN A 108 -10.69 -18.36 -14.96
C ASN A 108 -9.99 -18.58 -16.31
N ILE A 109 -8.66 -18.74 -16.31
CA ILE A 109 -7.87 -19.04 -17.52
C ILE A 109 -8.20 -20.41 -18.11
N SER A 110 -8.59 -21.39 -17.28
CA SER A 110 -9.00 -22.71 -17.76
C SER A 110 -10.31 -22.68 -18.57
N VAL A 111 -11.14 -21.65 -18.38
CA VAL A 111 -12.45 -21.51 -19.04
C VAL A 111 -12.45 -20.39 -20.09
N SER A 112 -11.56 -19.41 -19.97
CA SER A 112 -11.49 -18.22 -20.82
C SER A 112 -10.07 -17.88 -21.22
N GLU A 113 -9.88 -17.28 -22.39
CA GLU A 113 -8.56 -16.86 -22.84
C GLU A 113 -8.02 -15.71 -21.96
N MET A 114 -6.70 -15.72 -21.72
CA MET A 114 -6.05 -14.67 -20.96
C MET A 114 -5.99 -13.38 -21.78
N ILE A 115 -6.76 -12.37 -21.38
CA ILE A 115 -6.80 -11.06 -22.04
C ILE A 115 -5.44 -10.32 -21.91
N GLN A 116 -4.80 -10.41 -20.74
CA GLN A 116 -3.52 -9.75 -20.48
C GLN A 116 -2.42 -10.78 -20.23
N VAL A 117 -1.61 -11.05 -21.24
CA VAL A 117 -0.47 -11.98 -21.11
C VAL A 117 0.64 -11.42 -20.21
N PRO A 118 1.49 -12.26 -19.60
CA PRO A 118 2.69 -11.78 -18.90
C PRO A 118 3.71 -11.19 -19.88
N THR A 119 4.54 -10.28 -19.37
CA THR A 119 5.57 -9.59 -20.17
C THR A 119 6.94 -10.13 -19.80
N LEU A 120 7.75 -10.50 -20.80
CA LEU A 120 9.06 -11.12 -20.66
C LEU A 120 10.17 -10.33 -21.38
N TYR A 121 11.42 -10.63 -21.02
CA TYR A 121 12.60 -10.32 -21.83
C TYR A 121 13.57 -11.52 -21.85
N PRO A 122 14.38 -11.68 -22.91
CA PRO A 122 15.32 -12.79 -23.03
C PRO A 122 16.50 -12.66 -22.06
N LEU A 123 17.01 -13.82 -21.64
CA LEU A 123 18.26 -14.00 -20.93
C LEU A 123 19.33 -14.58 -21.87
N GLU A 124 20.60 -14.50 -21.48
CA GLU A 124 21.74 -14.98 -22.29
C GLU A 124 21.70 -16.49 -22.55
N ASP A 125 21.04 -17.27 -21.69
CA ASP A 125 20.95 -18.73 -21.78
C ASP A 125 19.74 -19.24 -22.60
N GLY A 126 19.07 -18.34 -23.34
CA GLY A 126 17.88 -18.68 -24.13
C GLY A 126 16.60 -18.84 -23.30
N ARG A 127 16.65 -18.64 -21.98
CA ARG A 127 15.45 -18.52 -21.14
C ARG A 127 14.91 -17.08 -21.17
N PHE A 128 13.76 -16.89 -20.56
CA PHE A 128 13.09 -15.60 -20.47
C PHE A 128 12.81 -15.25 -19.03
N GLN A 129 13.02 -14.00 -18.64
CA GLN A 129 12.65 -13.53 -17.30
C GLN A 129 11.38 -12.70 -17.34
N ILE A 130 10.52 -12.90 -16.34
CA ILE A 130 9.29 -12.13 -16.18
C ILE A 130 9.61 -10.69 -15.80
N LEU A 131 9.23 -9.75 -16.66
CA LEU A 131 9.21 -8.33 -16.34
C LEU A 131 7.98 -7.98 -15.50
N THR A 132 6.79 -8.40 -15.96
CA THR A 132 5.52 -8.18 -15.25
C THR A 132 4.59 -9.38 -15.39
N GLY A 133 3.62 -9.48 -14.49
CA GLY A 133 2.59 -10.52 -14.57
C GLY A 133 2.95 -11.83 -13.89
N HIS A 134 3.80 -11.83 -12.85
CA HIS A 134 4.15 -13.03 -12.06
C HIS A 134 2.93 -13.85 -11.63
N ARG A 135 1.89 -13.20 -11.08
CA ARG A 135 0.63 -13.87 -10.69
C ARG A 135 -0.04 -14.58 -11.88
N ARG A 136 -0.03 -13.95 -13.06
CA ARG A 136 -0.61 -14.53 -14.30
C ARG A 136 0.22 -15.70 -14.80
N PHE A 137 1.55 -15.60 -14.71
CA PHE A 137 2.44 -16.71 -15.02
C PHE A 137 2.19 -17.92 -14.10
N PHE A 138 2.14 -17.73 -12.78
CA PHE A 138 1.82 -18.83 -11.87
C PHE A 138 0.43 -19.43 -12.13
N ALA A 139 -0.54 -18.60 -12.49
CA ALA A 139 -1.87 -19.05 -12.86
C ALA A 139 -1.87 -19.85 -14.17
N LEU A 140 -1.02 -19.51 -15.15
CA LEU A 140 -0.81 -20.31 -16.37
C LEU A 140 -0.21 -21.68 -16.05
N VAL A 141 0.80 -21.75 -15.17
CA VAL A 141 1.39 -23.02 -14.74
C VAL A 141 0.34 -23.90 -14.06
N TYR A 142 -0.46 -23.31 -13.16
CA TYR A 142 -1.56 -24.02 -12.51
C TYR A 142 -2.62 -24.50 -13.52
N ALA A 143 -3.04 -23.66 -14.47
CA ALA A 143 -4.13 -23.98 -15.39
C ALA A 143 -3.72 -24.97 -16.49
N LYS A 144 -2.51 -24.80 -17.06
CA LYS A 144 -2.09 -25.53 -18.27
C LYS A 144 -1.04 -26.61 -17.99
N GLY A 145 -0.23 -26.44 -16.94
CA GLY A 145 0.93 -27.27 -16.63
C GLY A 145 2.25 -26.62 -17.03
N TYR A 146 3.34 -26.98 -16.36
CA TYR A 146 4.66 -26.37 -16.53
C TYR A 146 5.31 -26.71 -17.88
N GLY A 147 4.96 -27.86 -18.48
CA GLY A 147 5.40 -28.24 -19.82
C GLY A 147 4.61 -27.58 -20.95
N ALA A 148 3.57 -26.81 -20.65
CA ALA A 148 2.73 -26.18 -21.66
C ALA A 148 3.39 -24.94 -22.28
N ALA A 149 2.89 -24.53 -23.45
CA ALA A 149 3.19 -23.23 -24.03
C ALA A 149 2.04 -22.23 -23.79
N ALA A 150 2.39 -20.96 -23.64
CA ALA A 150 1.44 -19.86 -23.53
C ALA A 150 1.92 -18.64 -24.31
N GLN A 151 1.00 -17.73 -24.63
CA GLN A 151 1.34 -16.47 -25.26
C GLN A 151 1.91 -15.49 -24.23
N PHE A 152 2.95 -14.76 -24.62
CA PHE A 152 3.62 -13.73 -23.85
C PHE A 152 3.89 -12.51 -24.71
N LYS A 153 3.93 -11.33 -24.09
CA LYS A 153 4.53 -10.13 -24.68
C LYS A 153 6.03 -10.20 -24.41
N VAL A 154 6.86 -10.23 -25.45
CA VAL A 154 8.30 -10.44 -25.32
C VAL A 154 9.03 -9.25 -25.89
N TYR A 155 9.79 -8.56 -25.05
CA TYR A 155 10.72 -7.55 -25.51
C TYR A 155 11.91 -8.21 -26.21
N ASP A 156 12.44 -7.55 -27.24
CA ASP A 156 13.61 -8.06 -27.97
C ASP A 156 14.85 -8.13 -27.08
N ASN A 157 14.95 -7.21 -26.11
CA ASN A 157 16.02 -7.13 -25.13
C ASN A 157 15.46 -6.70 -23.77
N LYS A 158 16.25 -6.87 -22.71
CA LYS A 158 15.88 -6.35 -21.38
C LYS A 158 15.67 -4.83 -21.45
N PRO A 159 14.49 -4.31 -21.06
CA PRO A 159 14.26 -2.88 -20.99
C PRO A 159 15.29 -2.16 -20.13
N LEU A 160 15.75 -0.99 -20.56
CA LEU A 160 16.72 -0.21 -19.77
C LEU A 160 16.08 0.35 -18.50
N LEU A 161 14.82 0.80 -18.62
CA LEU A 161 14.05 1.36 -17.51
C LEU A 161 13.00 0.35 -17.00
N THR A 162 13.48 -0.78 -16.49
CA THR A 162 12.64 -1.90 -16.02
C THR A 162 11.58 -1.50 -15.00
N LYS A 163 11.91 -0.64 -14.02
CA LYS A 163 10.97 -0.23 -12.96
C LYS A 163 9.93 0.75 -13.49
N VAL A 164 10.30 1.62 -14.42
CA VAL A 164 9.35 2.47 -15.16
C VAL A 164 8.37 1.62 -15.94
N LYS A 165 8.82 0.59 -16.68
CA LYS A 165 7.92 -0.33 -17.41
C LYS A 165 7.03 -1.14 -16.47
N GLN A 166 7.59 -1.67 -15.39
CA GLN A 166 6.82 -2.36 -14.35
C GLN A 166 5.74 -1.45 -13.75
N PHE A 167 6.05 -0.19 -13.50
CA PHE A 167 5.08 0.79 -13.01
C PHE A 167 4.02 1.07 -14.06
N GLN A 168 4.41 1.38 -15.30
CA GLN A 168 3.51 1.69 -16.41
C GLN A 168 2.45 0.59 -16.61
N GLU A 169 2.86 -0.67 -16.62
CA GLU A 169 1.93 -1.80 -16.82
C GLU A 169 1.03 -2.09 -15.60
N ASN A 170 1.41 -1.64 -14.40
CA ASN A 170 0.61 -1.82 -13.19
C ASN A 170 -0.14 -0.55 -12.73
N ALA A 171 0.12 0.62 -13.33
CA ALA A 171 -0.37 1.89 -12.83
C ALA A 171 -1.90 2.04 -12.92
N SER A 172 -2.52 1.40 -13.91
CA SER A 172 -3.98 1.37 -14.11
C SER A 172 -4.71 0.33 -13.26
N ARG A 173 -3.98 -0.51 -12.52
CA ARG A 173 -4.58 -1.60 -11.74
C ARG A 173 -5.25 -1.10 -10.48
N GLU A 174 -6.56 -1.31 -10.39
CA GLU A 174 -7.34 -0.97 -9.20
C GLU A 174 -6.95 -1.84 -7.99
N ASP A 175 -6.61 -3.12 -8.24
CA ASP A 175 -6.35 -4.15 -7.22
C ASP A 175 -5.00 -4.01 -6.49
N LEU A 176 -4.12 -3.10 -6.91
CA LEU A 176 -2.85 -2.89 -6.21
C LEU A 176 -3.08 -2.06 -4.92
N PRO A 177 -2.68 -2.55 -3.74
CA PRO A 177 -2.76 -1.81 -2.48
C PRO A 177 -1.98 -0.50 -2.53
N GLN A 178 -2.38 0.48 -1.72
CA GLN A 178 -1.81 1.82 -1.69
C GLN A 178 -0.30 1.83 -1.43
N TYR A 179 0.18 1.04 -0.46
CA TYR A 179 1.63 0.87 -0.22
C TYR A 179 2.35 0.40 -1.49
N GLY A 180 1.86 -0.68 -2.11
CA GLY A 180 2.46 -1.23 -3.33
C GLY A 180 2.46 -0.24 -4.50
N LYS A 181 1.38 0.53 -4.67
CA LYS A 181 1.28 1.61 -5.67
C LYS A 181 2.34 2.69 -5.43
N LEU A 182 2.49 3.15 -4.19
CA LEU A 182 3.44 4.21 -3.84
C LEU A 182 4.90 3.73 -3.94
N GLN A 183 5.19 2.50 -3.51
CA GLN A 183 6.51 1.88 -3.62
C GLN A 183 6.91 1.69 -5.09
N ALA A 184 6.01 1.20 -5.94
CA ALA A 184 6.26 1.05 -7.37
C ALA A 184 6.57 2.40 -8.04
N PHE A 185 5.83 3.46 -7.68
CA PHE A 185 6.12 4.82 -8.15
C PHE A 185 7.51 5.29 -7.70
N SER A 186 7.87 5.08 -6.43
CA SER A 186 9.18 5.48 -5.90
C SER A 186 10.35 4.78 -6.62
N ASN A 187 10.19 3.49 -6.90
CA ASN A 187 11.20 2.71 -7.64
C ASN A 187 11.36 3.23 -9.08
N ALA A 188 10.24 3.50 -9.77
CA ALA A 188 10.28 4.08 -11.11
C ALA A 188 10.92 5.48 -11.12
N MET A 189 10.61 6.33 -10.13
CA MET A 189 11.23 7.65 -10.01
C MET A 189 12.73 7.59 -9.73
N THR A 190 13.19 6.61 -8.95
CA THR A 190 14.63 6.41 -8.72
C THR A 190 15.36 6.09 -10.02
N GLU A 191 14.76 5.27 -10.88
CA GLU A 191 15.30 4.94 -12.20
C GLU A 191 15.33 6.17 -13.13
N ILE A 192 14.28 7.01 -13.09
CA ILE A 192 14.24 8.29 -13.82
C ILE A 192 15.31 9.26 -13.30
N GLU A 193 15.56 9.32 -12.00
CA GLU A 193 16.62 10.16 -11.43
C GLU A 193 18.01 9.68 -11.85
N GLN A 194 18.25 8.37 -11.92
CA GLN A 194 19.49 7.82 -12.48
C GLN A 194 19.66 8.19 -13.95
N LEU A 195 18.59 8.11 -14.74
CA LEU A 195 18.60 8.60 -16.11
C LEU A 195 18.90 10.10 -16.20
N ASN A 196 18.31 10.93 -15.33
CA ASN A 196 18.61 12.36 -15.28
C ASN A 196 20.07 12.65 -14.94
N LYS A 197 20.69 11.87 -14.06
CA LYS A 197 22.13 11.98 -13.76
C LYS A 197 22.99 11.64 -14.98
N ALA A 198 22.70 10.52 -15.63
CA ALA A 198 23.41 10.12 -16.85
C ALA A 198 23.25 11.16 -17.97
N ARG A 199 22.05 11.72 -18.16
CA ARG A 199 21.78 12.79 -19.12
C ARG A 199 22.64 14.03 -18.85
N LEU A 200 22.71 14.47 -17.59
CA LEU A 200 23.53 15.62 -17.21
C LEU A 200 25.02 15.37 -17.46
N GLN A 201 25.52 14.17 -17.14
CA GLN A 201 26.90 13.77 -17.41
C GLN A 201 27.21 13.73 -18.92
N SER A 202 26.24 13.37 -19.76
CA SER A 202 26.32 13.44 -21.23
C SER A 202 26.00 14.83 -21.81
N GLY A 203 25.92 15.89 -20.99
CA GLY A 203 25.68 17.27 -21.45
C GLY A 203 24.23 17.59 -21.85
N MET A 204 23.27 16.70 -21.58
CA MET A 204 21.84 16.89 -21.84
C MET A 204 21.10 17.45 -20.63
N SER A 205 19.97 18.13 -20.86
CA SER A 205 19.09 18.60 -19.79
C SER A 205 18.30 17.46 -19.12
N ARG A 206 17.90 17.66 -17.86
CA ARG A 206 16.97 16.76 -17.14
C ARG A 206 15.64 16.65 -17.88
N LEU A 207 15.00 15.49 -17.74
CA LEU A 207 13.64 15.29 -18.22
C LEU A 207 12.68 16.21 -17.48
N THR A 208 11.76 16.82 -18.22
CA THR A 208 10.69 17.64 -17.64
C THR A 208 9.54 16.76 -17.16
N VAL A 209 8.68 17.30 -16.29
CA VAL A 209 7.44 16.62 -15.87
C VAL A 209 6.59 16.21 -17.08
N ARG A 210 6.53 17.05 -18.13
CA ARG A 210 5.80 16.75 -19.38
C ARG A 210 6.35 15.53 -20.12
N THR A 211 7.62 15.17 -19.91
CA THR A 211 8.25 13.98 -20.49
C THR A 211 8.17 12.77 -19.56
N ILE A 212 8.25 12.99 -18.25
CA ILE A 212 8.19 11.94 -17.22
C ILE A 212 6.79 11.32 -17.15
N VAL A 213 5.74 12.15 -17.14
CA VAL A 213 4.35 11.69 -16.96
C VAL A 213 3.93 10.67 -18.04
N PRO A 214 4.13 10.93 -19.35
CA PRO A 214 3.84 9.94 -20.39
C PRO A 214 4.65 8.65 -20.25
N LYS A 215 5.94 8.74 -19.87
CA LYS A 215 6.80 7.55 -19.66
C LYS A 215 6.30 6.66 -18.53
N LEU A 216 5.71 7.26 -17.48
CA LEU A 216 5.10 6.54 -16.37
C LEU A 216 3.70 5.99 -16.71
N GLY A 217 3.09 6.41 -17.82
CA GLY A 217 1.75 5.97 -18.24
C GLY A 217 0.62 6.41 -17.31
N ILE A 218 0.77 7.55 -16.63
CA ILE A 218 -0.24 8.07 -15.69
C ILE A 218 -0.68 9.48 -16.09
N SER A 219 -1.80 9.95 -15.53
CA SER A 219 -2.23 11.34 -15.69
C SER A 219 -1.36 12.30 -14.87
N THR A 220 -1.30 13.57 -15.28
CA THR A 220 -0.59 14.63 -14.53
C THR A 220 -1.12 14.77 -13.10
N GLY A 221 -2.43 14.61 -12.90
CA GLY A 221 -3.03 14.66 -11.56
C GLY A 221 -2.62 13.47 -10.68
N ALA A 222 -2.52 12.26 -11.25
CA ALA A 222 -2.01 11.10 -10.54
C ALA A 222 -0.53 11.27 -10.18
N TYR A 223 0.28 11.77 -11.13
CA TYR A 223 1.68 12.09 -10.87
C TYR A 223 1.84 13.09 -9.73
N ASP A 224 1.07 14.18 -9.72
CA ASP A 224 1.13 15.18 -8.66
C ASP A 224 0.77 14.57 -7.28
N ASN A 225 -0.24 13.69 -7.23
CA ASN A 225 -0.55 12.97 -6.00
C ASN A 225 0.64 12.14 -5.52
N TYR A 226 1.18 11.26 -6.37
CA TYR A 226 2.31 10.42 -6.02
C TYR A 226 3.54 11.25 -5.60
N ASN A 227 3.83 12.32 -6.34
CA ASN A 227 4.96 13.20 -6.08
C ASN A 227 4.84 13.96 -4.75
N VAL A 228 3.62 14.28 -4.28
CA VAL A 228 3.42 14.82 -2.93
C VAL A 228 3.60 13.73 -1.87
N LEU A 229 3.01 12.55 -2.10
CA LEU A 229 3.05 11.44 -1.15
C LEU A 229 4.47 10.90 -0.92
N SER A 230 5.33 10.95 -1.94
CA SER A 230 6.71 10.45 -1.86
C SER A 230 7.70 11.44 -1.24
N ARG A 231 7.28 12.67 -0.88
CA ARG A 231 8.18 13.68 -0.27
C ARG A 231 8.69 13.29 1.11
N TYR A 232 7.87 12.54 1.85
CA TYR A 232 8.11 12.19 3.24
C TYR A 232 8.09 10.67 3.39
N PRO A 233 9.24 10.04 3.74
CA PRO A 233 9.33 8.58 3.89
C PRO A 233 8.29 8.00 4.85
N VAL A 234 7.87 8.78 5.85
CA VAL A 234 6.89 8.35 6.85
C VAL A 234 5.51 8.02 6.28
N VAL A 235 5.15 8.61 5.14
CA VAL A 235 3.90 8.29 4.43
C VAL A 235 3.93 6.87 3.88
N MET A 236 5.08 6.45 3.36
CA MET A 236 5.30 5.08 2.89
C MET A 236 5.15 4.09 4.06
N SER A 237 5.84 4.35 5.18
CA SER A 237 5.77 3.52 6.38
C SER A 237 4.35 3.46 6.97
N ALA A 238 3.57 4.55 6.87
CA ALA A 238 2.18 4.55 7.30
C ALA A 238 1.31 3.60 6.46
N TYR A 239 1.46 3.60 5.13
CA TYR A 239 0.74 2.66 4.26
C TYR A 239 1.20 1.22 4.45
N GLU A 240 2.50 1.00 4.67
CA GLU A 240 3.05 -0.31 5.05
C GLU A 240 2.40 -0.84 6.32
N SER A 241 2.19 0.04 7.30
CA SER A 241 1.53 -0.25 8.59
C SER A 241 0.00 -0.32 8.50
N GLY A 242 -0.58 -0.36 7.30
CA GLY A 242 -2.01 -0.53 7.08
C GLY A 242 -2.84 0.75 7.14
N CYS A 243 -2.27 1.93 6.87
CA CYS A 243 -3.06 3.14 6.68
C CYS A 243 -4.05 2.96 5.52
N SER A 244 -5.33 3.27 5.76
CA SER A 244 -6.42 3.11 4.78
C SER A 244 -6.80 4.40 4.06
N TYR A 245 -6.07 5.48 4.27
CA TYR A 245 -6.39 6.79 3.69
C TYR A 245 -6.25 6.74 2.17
N SER A 246 -7.21 7.32 1.43
CA SER A 246 -7.01 7.51 -0.01
C SER A 246 -5.81 8.42 -0.28
N PHE A 247 -5.12 8.24 -1.42
CA PHE A 247 -4.01 9.12 -1.79
C PHE A 247 -4.40 10.60 -1.81
N VAL A 248 -5.61 10.91 -2.24
CA VAL A 248 -6.14 12.29 -2.21
C VAL A 248 -6.26 12.80 -0.77
N LYS A 249 -6.78 11.98 0.16
CA LYS A 249 -6.91 12.36 1.57
C LYS A 249 -5.54 12.58 2.22
N MET A 250 -4.59 11.68 1.96
CA MET A 250 -3.21 11.80 2.46
C MET A 250 -2.51 13.03 1.89
N LYS A 251 -2.66 13.31 0.59
CA LYS A 251 -2.12 14.53 -0.04
C LYS A 251 -2.65 15.79 0.66
N ARG A 252 -3.96 15.88 0.90
CA ARG A 252 -4.56 17.03 1.59
C ARG A 252 -3.97 17.21 3.00
N LEU A 253 -3.78 16.12 3.74
CA LEU A 253 -3.12 16.16 5.05
C LEU A 253 -1.70 16.73 4.94
N ILE A 254 -0.88 16.19 4.03
CA ILE A 254 0.51 16.63 3.83
C ILE A 254 0.55 18.12 3.50
N LEU A 255 -0.25 18.57 2.52
CA LEU A 255 -0.28 19.98 2.11
C LEU A 255 -0.79 20.90 3.23
N SER A 256 -1.74 20.44 4.05
CA SER A 256 -2.22 21.18 5.21
C SER A 256 -1.10 21.36 6.24
N VAL A 257 -0.36 20.30 6.57
CA VAL A 257 0.76 20.37 7.51
C VAL A 257 1.89 21.25 6.96
N GLU A 258 2.24 21.11 5.68
CA GLU A 258 3.21 21.98 5.02
C GLU A 258 2.79 23.45 5.09
N SER A 259 1.53 23.77 4.79
CA SER A 259 1.02 25.15 4.82
C SER A 259 1.04 25.74 6.22
N GLN A 260 0.63 24.98 7.23
CA GLN A 260 0.65 25.42 8.63
C GLN A 260 2.07 25.66 9.12
N TYR A 261 2.99 24.75 8.81
CA TYR A 261 4.41 24.91 9.16
C TYR A 261 5.02 26.14 8.50
N LYS A 262 4.75 26.36 7.21
CA LYS A 262 5.22 27.55 6.48
C LYS A 262 4.70 28.84 7.08
N ALA A 263 3.42 28.89 7.46
CA ALA A 263 2.82 30.07 8.09
C ALA A 263 3.39 30.32 9.50
N GLN A 264 3.59 29.26 10.30
CA GLN A 264 4.10 29.38 11.66
C GLN A 264 5.56 29.88 11.71
N TYR A 265 6.38 29.48 10.76
CA TYR A 265 7.81 29.82 10.72
C TYR A 265 8.18 30.85 9.64
N ASP A 266 7.18 31.47 9.02
CA ASP A 266 7.31 32.45 7.92
C ASP A 266 8.27 32.00 6.80
N LYS A 267 8.03 30.81 6.25
CA LYS A 267 8.88 30.18 5.23
C LYS A 267 8.16 30.02 3.90
N SER A 268 8.81 30.47 2.82
CA SER A 268 8.36 30.18 1.44
C SER A 268 8.81 28.79 0.96
N THR A 269 10.01 28.37 1.36
CA THR A 269 10.66 27.11 0.96
C THR A 269 11.02 26.25 2.17
N LEU A 270 11.10 24.93 1.98
CA LEU A 270 11.35 23.96 3.04
C LEU A 270 12.72 23.28 2.81
N ASN A 271 13.58 23.34 3.82
CA ASN A 271 14.87 22.66 3.80
C ASN A 271 14.77 21.23 4.40
N ALA A 272 15.91 20.53 4.52
CA ALA A 272 15.92 19.16 5.04
C ALA A 272 15.50 19.05 6.52
N VAL A 273 15.81 20.06 7.35
CA VAL A 273 15.42 20.10 8.77
C VAL A 273 13.91 20.32 8.88
N ASP A 274 13.37 21.23 8.09
CA ASP A 274 11.93 21.51 8.03
C ASP A 274 11.15 20.25 7.64
N LYS A 275 11.66 19.49 6.65
CA LYS A 275 11.04 18.24 6.22
C LYS A 275 11.02 17.17 7.30
N ARG A 276 12.02 17.14 8.19
CA ARG A 276 12.02 16.22 9.35
C ARG A 276 10.94 16.63 10.35
N ALA A 277 10.89 17.91 10.73
CA ALA A 277 9.86 18.42 11.62
C ALA A 277 8.44 18.19 11.07
N ILE A 278 8.23 18.42 9.77
CA ILE A 278 6.95 18.12 9.10
C ILE A 278 6.65 16.62 9.10
N SER A 279 7.65 15.76 8.94
CA SER A 279 7.46 14.30 9.05
C SER A 279 6.92 13.93 10.43
N ASP A 280 7.46 14.51 11.50
CA ASP A 280 7.00 14.26 12.87
C ASP A 280 5.56 14.76 13.08
N LEU A 281 5.21 15.94 12.54
CA LEU A 281 3.84 16.45 12.58
C LEU A 281 2.86 15.55 11.80
N ILE A 282 3.26 15.03 10.64
CA ILE A 282 2.46 14.07 9.87
C ILE A 282 2.24 12.80 10.69
N VAL A 283 3.28 12.27 11.36
CA VAL A 283 3.14 11.12 12.27
C VAL A 283 2.14 11.41 13.37
N GLN A 284 2.27 12.55 14.05
CA GLN A 284 1.36 12.93 15.14
C GLN A 284 -0.09 13.01 14.66
N GLN A 285 -0.33 13.57 13.48
CA GLN A 285 -1.68 13.63 12.90
C GLN A 285 -2.21 12.22 12.56
N LEU A 286 -1.39 11.37 11.95
CA LEU A 286 -1.76 9.99 11.60
C LEU A 286 -1.99 9.11 12.84
N GLN A 287 -1.23 9.32 13.92
CA GLN A 287 -1.39 8.65 15.21
C GLN A 287 -2.56 9.23 16.03
N GLY A 288 -2.82 10.54 15.91
CA GLY A 288 -3.96 11.22 16.53
C GLY A 288 -5.32 10.72 16.04
N ILE A 289 -5.37 10.10 14.87
CA ILE A 289 -6.56 9.40 14.34
C ILE A 289 -6.73 7.99 14.97
N LYS A 290 -5.71 7.46 15.65
CA LYS A 290 -5.74 6.19 16.40
C LYS A 290 -5.81 6.36 17.93
N LYS A 291 -5.90 7.57 18.47
CA LYS A 291 -6.46 7.71 19.82
C LYS A 291 -7.96 7.51 19.70
N ARG A 292 -8.48 6.35 20.14
CA ARG A 292 -9.84 6.34 20.70
C ARG A 292 -9.93 7.58 21.59
N PRO A 293 -10.95 8.44 21.45
CA PRO A 293 -11.05 9.58 22.34
C PRO A 293 -10.89 9.05 23.75
N GLU A 294 -9.92 9.59 24.50
CA GLU A 294 -9.97 9.44 25.95
C GLU A 294 -11.41 9.75 26.32
N LYS A 295 -12.07 8.81 27.02
CA LYS A 295 -13.45 9.01 27.48
C LYS A 295 -13.53 10.44 27.99
N SER A 296 -14.19 11.32 27.23
CA SER A 296 -14.42 12.66 27.72
C SER A 296 -15.09 12.45 29.07
N LYS A 297 -14.56 13.10 30.12
CA LYS A 297 -15.16 13.00 31.45
C LYS A 297 -16.65 13.27 31.23
N ALA A 298 -17.50 12.27 31.51
CA ALA A 298 -18.93 12.37 31.24
C ALA A 298 -19.44 13.69 31.82
N PRO A 299 -20.19 14.51 31.05
CA PRO A 299 -20.67 15.80 31.52
C PRO A 299 -21.49 15.63 32.81
N PHE A 300 -21.51 16.65 33.66
CA PHE A 300 -22.47 16.68 34.76
C PHE A 300 -23.88 16.61 34.18
N VAL A 301 -24.73 15.76 34.76
CA VAL A 301 -26.12 15.65 34.32
C VAL A 301 -26.85 16.88 34.84
N THR A 302 -27.26 17.76 33.93
CA THR A 302 -28.16 18.88 34.23
C THR A 302 -29.60 18.41 34.04
N THR A 303 -30.41 18.54 35.08
CA THR A 303 -31.87 18.35 35.01
C THR A 303 -32.54 19.53 34.30
N SER A 304 -33.71 19.29 33.69
CA SER A 304 -34.53 20.33 33.06
C SER A 304 -35.23 21.19 34.11
N PHE A 305 -35.54 22.44 33.76
CA PHE A 305 -36.40 23.34 34.53
C PHE A 305 -37.79 23.36 33.90
N ASP A 306 -38.83 23.23 34.72
CA ASP A 306 -40.21 23.27 34.27
C ASP A 306 -40.76 24.71 34.30
N SER A 307 -40.13 25.63 35.06
CA SER A 307 -40.53 27.05 35.11
C SER A 307 -39.39 28.02 34.74
N PRO A 308 -39.65 29.03 33.88
CA PRO A 308 -38.68 30.09 33.60
C PRO A 308 -38.30 30.92 34.84
N GLY A 309 -39.20 31.01 35.83
CA GLY A 309 -38.96 31.71 37.09
C GLY A 309 -37.91 31.02 37.97
N ALA A 310 -37.97 29.69 38.08
CA ALA A 310 -36.96 28.91 38.81
C ALA A 310 -35.57 29.05 38.19
N LEU A 311 -35.49 29.06 36.85
CA LEU A 311 -34.23 29.30 36.14
C LEU A 311 -33.69 30.72 36.41
N GLN A 312 -34.55 31.74 36.42
CA GLN A 312 -34.13 33.11 36.74
C GLN A 312 -33.60 33.23 38.18
N LYS A 313 -34.30 32.62 39.15
CA LYS A 313 -33.86 32.61 40.56
C LYS A 313 -32.51 31.91 40.72
N LEU A 314 -32.30 30.74 40.09
CA LEU A 314 -31.02 30.02 40.12
C LEU A 314 -29.85 30.88 39.63
N LEU A 315 -30.08 31.69 38.59
CA LEU A 315 -29.04 32.51 37.98
C LEU A 315 -28.78 33.84 38.70
N THR A 316 -29.68 34.26 39.60
CA THR A 316 -29.64 35.59 40.22
C THR A 316 -29.54 35.58 41.74
N GLN A 317 -29.83 34.46 42.38
CA GLN A 317 -29.70 34.28 43.82
C GLN A 317 -28.47 33.44 44.19
N ASP A 318 -27.92 33.68 45.37
CA ASP A 318 -26.88 32.83 45.93
C ASP A 318 -27.51 31.52 46.43
N VAL A 319 -27.43 30.49 45.60
CA VAL A 319 -27.99 29.15 45.88
C VAL A 319 -27.36 28.48 47.10
N THR A 320 -26.16 28.93 47.52
CA THR A 320 -25.48 28.38 48.70
C THR A 320 -26.10 28.85 50.02
N GLN A 321 -26.92 29.89 49.97
CA GLN A 321 -27.61 30.46 51.12
C GLN A 321 -29.08 30.00 51.22
N LEU A 322 -29.57 29.23 50.25
CA LEU A 322 -30.93 28.71 50.25
C LEU A 322 -31.07 27.56 51.26
N SER A 323 -32.13 27.61 52.08
CA SER A 323 -32.54 26.53 52.99
C SER A 323 -33.20 25.36 52.25
N CYS A 324 -32.48 24.80 51.27
CA CYS A 324 -32.93 23.75 50.38
C CYS A 324 -32.50 22.34 50.81
N GLY A 325 -31.91 22.20 52.01
CA GLY A 325 -31.49 20.91 52.57
C GLY A 325 -30.15 20.38 52.04
N VAL A 326 -29.41 21.18 51.28
CA VAL A 326 -28.04 20.86 50.82
C VAL A 326 -27.02 21.44 51.81
N ASP A 327 -26.13 20.61 52.33
CA ASP A 327 -24.96 21.06 53.07
C ASP A 327 -23.80 21.34 52.10
N TRP A 328 -23.61 22.61 51.77
CA TRP A 328 -22.57 23.05 50.84
C TRP A 328 -21.15 22.92 51.41
N SER A 329 -21.01 22.81 52.73
CA SER A 329 -19.71 22.72 53.41
C SER A 329 -19.12 21.30 53.40
N GLU A 330 -19.99 20.28 53.32
CA GLU A 330 -19.61 18.86 53.28
C GLU A 330 -19.70 18.25 51.86
N LEU A 331 -20.16 19.00 50.86
CA LEU A 331 -20.32 18.51 49.50
C LEU A 331 -18.97 18.22 48.83
N ASP A 332 -18.71 16.94 48.51
CA ASP A 332 -17.58 16.57 47.67
C ASP A 332 -17.85 16.96 46.20
N TRP A 333 -17.25 18.06 45.77
CA TRP A 333 -17.33 18.57 44.40
C TRP A 333 -16.74 17.63 43.34
N GLN A 334 -16.00 16.58 43.74
CA GLN A 334 -15.50 15.53 42.85
C GLN A 334 -16.49 14.35 42.74
N ASP A 335 -17.45 14.20 43.65
CA ASP A 335 -18.54 13.22 43.54
C ASP A 335 -19.69 13.77 42.71
N LYS A 336 -19.73 13.36 41.44
CA LYS A 336 -20.77 13.78 40.48
C LYS A 336 -22.18 13.41 40.92
N LYS A 337 -22.35 12.28 41.60
CA LYS A 337 -23.69 11.84 42.02
C LYS A 337 -24.18 12.74 43.16
N ALA A 338 -23.29 13.09 44.09
CA ALA A 338 -23.58 14.05 45.14
C ALA A 338 -23.91 15.43 44.56
N VAL A 339 -23.08 15.95 43.65
CA VAL A 339 -23.30 17.27 43.02
C VAL A 339 -24.59 17.31 42.19
N SER A 340 -24.88 16.29 41.38
CA SER A 340 -26.13 16.24 40.61
C SER A 340 -27.37 16.10 41.50
N THR A 341 -27.25 15.40 42.64
CA THR A 341 -28.35 15.28 43.62
C THR A 341 -28.61 16.62 44.32
N ALA A 342 -27.54 17.30 44.75
CA ALA A 342 -27.63 18.63 45.34
C ALA A 342 -28.26 19.65 44.37
N LEU A 343 -27.84 19.64 43.11
CA LEU A 343 -28.43 20.50 42.08
C LEU A 343 -29.92 20.19 41.84
N ALA A 344 -30.31 18.92 41.81
CA ALA A 344 -31.72 18.54 41.67
C ALA A 344 -32.57 19.01 42.87
N GLN A 345 -32.02 18.97 44.09
CA GLN A 345 -32.69 19.48 45.29
C GLN A 345 -32.89 21.00 45.24
N VAL A 346 -31.87 21.75 44.81
CA VAL A 346 -31.99 23.20 44.60
C VAL A 346 -33.07 23.52 43.57
N ILE A 347 -33.06 22.82 42.43
CA ILE A 347 -34.04 23.06 41.37
C ILE A 347 -35.46 22.75 41.85
N ALA A 348 -35.67 21.61 42.52
CA ALA A 348 -36.97 21.26 43.07
C ALA A 348 -37.48 22.27 44.11
N HIS A 349 -36.59 22.85 44.91
CA HIS A 349 -36.94 23.91 45.86
C HIS A 349 -37.35 25.19 45.13
N LEU A 350 -36.58 25.61 44.13
CA LEU A 350 -36.85 26.81 43.33
C LEU A 350 -38.12 26.70 42.47
N GLU A 351 -38.58 25.49 42.15
CA GLU A 351 -39.85 25.25 41.46
C GLU A 351 -41.07 25.27 42.39
N GLN A 352 -40.87 25.11 43.69
CA GLN A 352 -41.95 25.14 44.69
C GLN A 352 -42.20 26.54 45.27
N GLU A 353 -41.25 27.48 45.08
CA GLU A 353 -41.37 28.90 45.40
C GLU A 353 -41.71 29.78 44.19
#